data_AF-A0A452ZZU9-F1
#
_entry.id   AF-A0A452ZZU9-F1
#
_cell.length_a   1.000
_cell.length_b   1.000
_cell.length_c   1.000
_cell.angle_alpha   90.00
_cell.angle_beta   90.00
_cell.angle_gamma   90.00
#
_symmetry.space_group_name_H-M   'P 1'
#
loop_
_entity.id
_entity.type
_entity.pdbx_description
1 polymer ?
#
loop_
_entity_poly.entity_id
_entity_poly.type
_entity_poly.pdbx_seq_one_letter_code
_entity_poly.pdbx_strand_id
1 'polypeptide(L)'
;GVIARGTFGTVHRGVYDGLDVAVKLLDWGEDGHRSEQEITAIRAAFSQEVSVWHKLDHPNVTKFIGAIMGAGDLNIQTEDGNIGMPSNVCCVIVEYLAGGALKTFLIKNRRRKLAFKVVVQIALDLAR
;
A
#
# COMPACT_ATOMS: atom_id res chain seq x y z
N GLY A 1 7.81 -11.33 3.84
CA GLY A 1 7.82 -11.56 2.39
C GLY A 1 6.66 -10.88 1.69
N VAL A 2 6.51 -11.15 0.39
CA VAL A 2 5.40 -10.64 -0.45
C VAL A 2 4.05 -11.18 0.04
N ILE A 3 3.10 -10.28 0.33
CA ILE A 3 1.73 -10.63 0.77
C ILE A 3 0.68 -10.40 -0.32
N ALA A 4 0.95 -9.57 -1.33
CA ALA A 4 0.08 -9.40 -2.48
C ALA A 4 0.84 -8.95 -3.74
N ARG A 5 0.30 -9.30 -4.91
CA ARG A 5 0.73 -8.79 -6.22
C ARG A 5 -0.48 -8.17 -6.93
N GLY A 6 -0.30 -6.97 -7.45
CA GLY A 6 -1.29 -6.27 -8.25
C GLY A 6 -0.69 -5.79 -9.58
N THR A 7 -1.53 -5.20 -10.42
CA THR A 7 -1.13 -4.70 -11.74
C THR A 7 -0.02 -3.64 -11.68
N PHE A 8 0.00 -2.86 -10.59
CA PHE A 8 0.91 -1.72 -10.41
C PHE A 8 2.05 -2.02 -9.42
N GLY A 9 2.27 -3.29 -9.05
CA GLY A 9 3.40 -3.69 -8.22
C GLY A 9 3.08 -4.70 -7.12
N THR A 10 3.89 -4.71 -6.07
CA THR A 10 3.86 -5.73 -5.01
C THR A 10 3.59 -5.10 -3.65
N VAL A 11 2.96 -5.86 -2.75
CA VAL A 11 2.83 -5.49 -1.34
C VAL A 11 3.62 -6.51 -0.52
N HIS A 12 4.48 -6.01 0.34
CA HIS A 12 5.29 -6.78 1.27
C HIS A 12 4.85 -6.50 2.69
N ARG A 13 4.98 -7.49 3.58
CA ARG A 13 4.97 -7.24 5.02
C ARG A 13 6.40 -7.05 5.50
N GLY A 14 6.62 -6.03 6.32
CA GLY A 14 7.93 -5.73 6.89
C GLY A 14 7.81 -5.07 8.25
N VAL A 15 8.97 -4.72 8.81
CA VAL A 15 9.08 -3.93 10.04
C VAL A 15 9.79 -2.62 9.71
N TYR A 16 9.20 -1.50 10.14
CA TYR A 16 9.77 -0.17 9.99
C TYR A 16 9.63 0.59 11.30
N ASP A 17 10.75 1.05 11.86
CA ASP A 17 10.80 1.73 13.17
C ASP A 17 10.07 0.97 14.29
N GLY A 18 10.23 -0.36 14.31
CA GLY A 18 9.56 -1.25 15.26
C GLY A 18 8.06 -1.51 15.01
N LEU A 19 7.47 -0.90 13.97
CA LEU A 19 6.07 -1.10 13.59
C LEU A 19 5.92 -2.20 12.54
N ASP A 20 4.86 -3.01 12.66
CA ASP A 20 4.45 -3.97 11.64
C ASP A 20 3.73 -3.25 10.49
N VAL A 21 4.31 -3.31 9.29
CA VAL A 21 3.92 -2.47 8.16
C VAL A 21 3.63 -3.27 6.90
N ALA A 22 2.70 -2.75 6.09
CA ALA A 22 2.54 -3.13 4.70
C ALA A 22 3.25 -2.11 3.81
N VAL A 23 4.11 -2.61 2.92
CA VAL A 23 4.95 -1.82 2.03
C VAL A 23 4.52 -2.09 0.61
N LYS A 24 3.88 -1.10 -0.01
CA LYS A 24 3.45 -1.19 -1.40
C LYS A 24 4.52 -0.59 -2.29
N LEU A 25 5.17 -1.44 -3.07
CA LEU A 25 6.10 -1.06 -4.13
C LEU A 25 5.29 -0.79 -5.39
N LEU A 26 5.39 0.43 -5.90
CA LEU A 26 4.83 0.86 -7.15
C LEU A 26 5.96 0.91 -8.17
N ASP A 27 5.96 -0.09 -9.05
CA ASP A 27 6.89 -0.13 -10.18
C ASP A 27 6.25 0.66 -11.31
N TRP A 28 6.89 1.74 -11.69
CA TRP A 28 6.41 2.56 -12.78
C TRP A 28 6.89 2.00 -14.13
N GLY A 29 7.77 1.01 -14.23
CA GLY A 29 8.23 0.39 -15.47
C GLY A 29 9.71 0.65 -15.75
N GLU A 30 10.26 0.06 -16.81
CA GLU A 30 11.70 0.07 -17.10
C GLU A 30 12.27 1.48 -17.32
N ASP A 31 13.44 1.72 -16.72
CA ASP A 31 14.25 2.93 -16.93
C ASP A 31 14.49 3.15 -18.43
N GLY A 32 14.28 4.39 -18.89
CA GLY A 32 14.61 4.84 -20.26
C GLY A 32 13.46 4.87 -21.28
N HIS A 33 12.27 4.33 -20.95
CA HIS A 33 11.10 4.38 -21.86
C HIS A 33 10.19 5.60 -21.64
N ARG A 34 10.45 6.41 -20.61
CA ARG A 34 9.64 7.59 -20.29
C ARG A 34 10.44 8.87 -20.39
N SER A 35 9.79 9.88 -20.93
CA SER A 35 10.30 11.24 -20.94
C SER A 35 10.43 11.80 -19.52
N GLU A 36 11.34 12.76 -19.33
CA GLU A 36 11.47 13.49 -18.07
C GLU A 36 10.16 14.16 -17.62
N GLN A 37 9.34 14.58 -18.60
CA GLN A 37 8.03 15.18 -18.35
C GLN A 37 7.05 14.18 -17.73
N GLU A 38 7.00 12.94 -18.25
CA GLU A 38 6.17 11.88 -17.68
C GLU A 38 6.65 11.48 -16.28
N ILE A 39 7.96 11.38 -16.08
CA ILE A 39 8.53 11.08 -14.75
C ILE A 39 8.14 12.18 -13.75
N THR A 40 8.24 13.44 -14.15
CA THR A 40 7.86 14.59 -13.32
C THR A 40 6.37 14.58 -12.99
N ALA A 41 5.52 14.30 -13.98
CA ALA A 41 4.07 14.21 -13.79
C ALA A 41 3.69 13.09 -12.81
N ILE A 42 4.31 11.90 -12.93
CA ILE A 42 4.09 10.77 -12.01
C ILE A 42 4.53 11.14 -10.60
N ARG A 43 5.71 11.75 -10.43
CA ARG A 43 6.20 12.18 -9.12
C ARG A 43 5.28 13.22 -8.46
N ALA A 44 4.78 14.16 -9.25
CA ALA A 44 3.83 15.17 -8.78
C ALA A 44 2.50 14.53 -8.33
N ALA A 45 1.93 13.64 -9.15
CA ALA A 45 0.71 12.91 -8.82
C ALA A 45 0.88 12.06 -7.54
N PHE A 46 1.97 11.30 -7.44
CA PHE A 46 2.28 10.50 -6.26
C PHE A 46 2.41 11.37 -5.00
N SER A 47 3.15 12.47 -5.08
CA SER A 47 3.34 13.40 -3.96
C SER A 47 2.02 14.03 -3.53
N GLN A 48 1.14 14.33 -4.48
CA GLN A 48 -0.20 14.86 -4.20
C GLN A 48 -1.07 13.83 -3.46
N GLU A 49 -1.13 12.59 -3.95
CA GLU A 49 -1.90 11.52 -3.30
C GLU A 49 -1.40 11.24 -1.87
N VAL A 50 -0.07 11.16 -1.70
CA VAL A 50 0.58 10.97 -0.40
C VAL A 50 0.27 12.14 0.54
N SER A 51 0.33 13.39 0.06
CA SER A 51 0.03 14.59 0.86
C SER A 51 -1.41 14.61 1.36
N VAL A 52 -2.36 14.10 0.57
CA VAL A 52 -3.75 13.95 1.00
C VAL A 52 -3.84 12.86 2.07
N TRP A 53 -3.30 11.67 1.81
CA TRP A 53 -3.41 10.54 2.71
C TRP A 53 -2.70 10.77 4.05
N HIS A 54 -1.53 11.40 4.05
CA HIS A 54 -0.78 11.75 5.26
C HIS A 54 -1.58 12.62 6.25
N LYS A 55 -2.57 13.39 5.76
CA LYS A 55 -3.43 14.24 6.60
C LYS A 55 -4.66 13.51 7.14
N LEU A 56 -4.91 12.27 6.71
CA LEU A 56 -6.05 11.48 7.16
C LEU A 56 -5.68 10.74 8.45
N ASP A 57 -6.49 10.95 9.48
CA ASP A 57 -6.46 10.19 10.73
C ASP A 57 -7.88 9.78 11.08
N HIS A 58 -8.27 8.55 10.71
CA HIS A 58 -9.62 8.05 10.89
C HIS A 58 -9.60 6.53 11.11
N PRO A 59 -10.39 5.96 12.04
CA PRO A 59 -10.37 4.54 12.35
C PRO A 59 -10.73 3.60 11.19
N ASN A 60 -11.42 4.10 10.15
CA ASN A 60 -11.79 3.33 8.96
C ASN A 60 -10.90 3.63 7.73
N VAL A 61 -9.85 4.45 7.91
CA VAL A 61 -8.85 4.73 6.88
C VAL A 61 -7.52 4.15 7.36
N THR A 62 -6.86 3.36 6.50
CA THR A 62 -5.57 2.78 6.83
C THR A 62 -4.55 3.87 7.15
N LYS A 63 -3.88 3.75 8.29
CA LYS A 63 -2.91 4.70 8.78
C LYS A 63 -1.70 4.78 7.85
N PHE A 64 -1.49 5.96 7.30
CA PHE A 64 -0.29 6.29 6.55
C PHE A 64 0.90 6.46 7.50
N ILE A 65 2.05 5.85 7.15
CA ILE A 65 3.29 5.92 7.93
C ILE A 65 4.35 6.70 7.17
N GLY A 66 4.49 6.44 5.87
CA GLY A 66 5.49 7.12 5.06
C GLY A 66 5.43 6.75 3.59
N ALA A 67 6.19 7.46 2.78
CA ALA A 67 6.37 7.18 1.38
C ALA A 67 7.76 7.61 0.91
N ILE A 68 8.28 6.93 -0.11
CA ILE A 68 9.54 7.29 -0.75
C ILE A 68 9.38 7.26 -2.26
N MET A 69 10.15 8.11 -2.95
CA MET A 69 10.28 8.06 -4.40
C MET A 69 11.75 7.86 -4.77
N GLY A 70 12.07 6.79 -5.50
CA GLY A 70 13.41 6.51 -6.01
C GLY A 70 14.37 5.86 -5.01
N ALA A 71 15.66 5.92 -5.33
CA ALA A 71 16.75 5.29 -4.60
C ALA A 71 17.14 6.07 -3.34
N GLY A 72 16.23 6.15 -2.38
CA GLY A 72 16.58 6.53 -1.01
C GLY A 72 16.99 5.29 -0.21
N ASP A 73 17.92 5.46 0.73
CA ASP A 73 18.32 4.42 1.68
C ASP A 73 17.17 4.08 2.62
N LEU A 74 16.26 3.21 2.17
CA LEU A 74 15.13 2.75 2.95
C LEU A 74 15.46 1.39 3.59
N ASN A 75 15.75 1.41 4.89
CA ASN A 75 16.04 0.20 5.64
C ASN A 75 14.73 -0.47 6.13
N ILE A 76 13.98 -1.08 5.22
CA ILE A 76 12.84 -1.93 5.59
C ILE A 76 13.31 -3.38 5.64
N GLN A 77 13.16 -3.98 6.82
CA GLN A 77 13.42 -5.39 7.03
C GLN A 77 12.17 -6.19 6.67
N THR A 78 12.33 -7.17 5.78
CA THR A 78 11.32 -8.19 5.51
C THR A 78 11.89 -9.58 5.80
N GLU A 79 11.02 -10.59 5.83
CA GLU A 79 11.45 -11.99 5.97
C GLU A 79 12.44 -12.45 4.87
N ASP A 80 12.41 -11.80 3.69
CA ASP A 80 13.28 -12.13 2.56
C ASP A 80 14.55 -11.26 2.51
N GLY A 81 14.78 -10.42 3.54
CA GLY A 81 15.89 -9.47 3.63
C GLY A 81 15.46 -8.01 3.47
N ASN A 82 16.43 -7.13 3.20
CA ASN A 82 16.16 -5.71 2.98
C ASN A 82 15.52 -5.46 1.60
N ILE A 83 14.52 -4.58 1.56
CA ILE A 83 13.94 -4.14 0.29
C ILE A 83 14.85 -3.07 -0.34
N GLY A 84 15.63 -3.46 -1.34
CA GLY A 84 16.32 -2.48 -2.20
C GLY A 84 15.34 -1.75 -3.12
N MET A 85 15.46 -0.43 -3.23
CA MET A 85 14.62 0.40 -4.11
C MET A 85 15.41 0.87 -5.34
N PRO A 86 15.10 0.37 -6.54
CA PRO A 86 15.63 0.96 -7.76
C PRO A 86 15.00 2.34 -8.02
N SER A 87 15.67 3.16 -8.83
CA SER A 87 15.33 4.57 -9.11
C SER A 87 13.93 4.79 -9.68
N ASN A 88 13.37 3.77 -10.32
CA ASN A 88 12.05 3.76 -10.97
C ASN A 88 10.91 3.26 -10.07
N VAL A 89 11.17 2.97 -8.80
CA VAL A 89 10.15 2.49 -7.85
C VAL A 89 9.80 3.59 -6.85
N CYS A 90 8.51 3.74 -6.58
CA CYS A 90 8.04 4.49 -5.41
C CYS A 90 7.45 3.51 -4.40
N CYS A 91 7.50 3.87 -3.12
CA CYS A 91 6.88 3.04 -2.10
C CYS A 91 5.96 3.84 -1.19
N VAL A 92 4.92 3.15 -0.72
CA VAL A 92 4.03 3.63 0.33
C VAL A 92 4.11 2.63 1.49
N ILE A 93 4.29 3.15 2.69
CA ILE A 93 4.37 2.41 3.95
C ILE A 93 3.13 2.77 4.75
N VAL A 94 2.36 1.75 5.11
CA VAL A 94 1.14 1.86 5.90
C VAL A 94 1.13 0.80 6.99
N GLU A 95 0.24 0.94 7.96
CA GLU A 95 0.02 -0.11 8.95
C GLU A 95 -0.33 -1.46 8.29
N TYR A 96 0.16 -2.54 8.89
CA TYR A 96 -0.24 -3.88 8.45
C TYR A 96 -1.60 -4.28 9.03
N LEU A 97 -2.56 -4.56 8.15
CA LEU A 97 -3.88 -5.08 8.52
C LEU A 97 -3.96 -6.59 8.26
N ALA A 98 -3.87 -7.39 9.33
CA ALA A 98 -3.90 -8.86 9.26
C ALA A 98 -5.21 -9.43 8.66
N GLY A 99 -6.32 -8.66 8.69
CA GLY A 99 -7.58 -9.05 8.07
C GLY A 99 -7.55 -9.09 6.53
N GLY A 100 -6.54 -8.46 5.91
CA GLY A 100 -6.39 -8.37 4.46
C GLY A 100 -7.51 -7.58 3.77
N ALA A 101 -7.61 -7.74 2.45
CA ALA A 101 -8.58 -6.98 1.65
C ALA A 101 -10.02 -7.51 1.81
N LEU A 102 -10.98 -6.58 1.90
CA LEU A 102 -12.42 -6.88 1.94
C LEU A 102 -12.86 -7.77 0.77
N LYS A 103 -12.34 -7.55 -0.44
CA LYS A 103 -12.60 -8.40 -1.62
C LYS A 103 -12.34 -9.89 -1.31
N THR A 104 -11.19 -10.20 -0.72
CA THR A 104 -10.82 -11.59 -0.38
C THR A 104 -11.73 -12.15 0.70
N PHE A 105 -12.06 -11.35 1.71
CA PHE A 105 -13.00 -11.73 2.77
C PHE A 105 -14.39 -12.08 2.21
N LEU A 106 -14.92 -11.26 1.30
CA LEU A 106 -16.21 -11.48 0.65
C LEU A 106 -16.19 -12.73 -0.25
N ILE A 107 -15.12 -12.91 -1.05
CA ILE A 107 -14.97 -14.11 -1.90
C ILE A 107 -14.94 -15.40 -1.07
N LYS A 108 -14.21 -15.41 0.06
CA LYS A 108 -14.16 -16.57 0.97
C LYS A 108 -15.54 -16.93 1.54
N ASN A 109 -16.39 -15.92 1.75
CA ASN A 109 -17.75 -16.09 2.27
C ASN A 109 -18.83 -16.14 1.16
N ARG A 110 -18.45 -16.33 -0.12
CA ARG A 110 -19.44 -16.35 -1.21
C ARG A 110 -20.45 -17.50 -1.13
N ARG A 111 -20.05 -18.64 -0.56
CA ARG A 111 -20.90 -19.84 -0.43
C ARG A 111 -21.81 -19.79 0.80
N ARG A 112 -21.37 -19.15 1.88
CA ARG A 112 -22.13 -18.99 3.13
C ARG A 112 -22.28 -17.51 3.40
N LYS A 113 -23.49 -16.98 3.20
CA LYS A 113 -23.77 -15.55 3.39
C LYS A 113 -23.31 -15.10 4.78
N LEU A 114 -22.68 -13.94 4.82
CA LEU A 114 -22.36 -13.26 6.07
C LEU A 114 -23.65 -12.91 6.81
N ALA A 115 -23.60 -12.92 8.14
CA ALA A 115 -24.72 -12.45 8.94
C ALA A 115 -25.02 -10.98 8.60
N PHE A 116 -26.30 -10.63 8.52
CA PHE A 116 -26.73 -9.28 8.10
C PHE A 116 -26.08 -8.17 8.94
N LYS A 117 -25.97 -8.37 10.25
CA LYS A 117 -25.28 -7.45 11.16
C LYS A 117 -23.83 -7.15 10.75
N VAL A 118 -23.09 -8.15 10.26
CA VAL A 118 -21.71 -7.98 9.78
C VAL A 118 -21.68 -7.14 8.51
N VAL A 119 -22.61 -7.39 7.58
CA VAL A 119 -22.71 -6.63 6.31
C VAL A 119 -23.05 -5.17 6.59
N VAL A 120 -24.01 -4.91 7.48
CA VAL A 120 -24.38 -3.55 7.90
C VAL A 120 -23.19 -2.83 8.53
N GLN A 121 -22.43 -3.51 9.39
CA GLN A 121 -21.24 -2.91 10.01
C GLN A 121 -20.17 -2.55 8.97
N ILE A 122 -19.89 -3.44 8.02
CA ILE A 122 -18.95 -3.15 6.92
C ILE A 122 -19.41 -1.92 6.11
N ALA A 123 -20.71 -1.85 5.78
CA ALA A 123 -21.26 -0.72 5.04
C ALA A 123 -21.14 0.60 5.84
N LEU A 124 -21.41 0.56 7.14
CA LEU A 124 -21.29 1.72 8.03
C LEU A 124 -19.83 2.19 8.15
N ASP A 125 -18.90 1.26 8.31
CA ASP A 125 -17.46 1.56 8.41
C ASP A 125 -16.89 2.12 7.11
N LEU A 126 -17.44 1.75 5.95
CA LEU A 126 -17.06 2.32 4.65
C LEU A 126 -17.66 3.72 4.41
N ALA A 127 -18.79 4.03 5.03
CA ALA A 127 -19.52 5.29 4.82
C ALA A 127 -19.06 6.42 5.75
N ARG A 128 -18.30 6.10 6.80
CA ARG A 128 -17.71 7.05 7.74
C ARG A 128 -16.41 7.62 7.19
#